data_AF-A0A3D0S258-F1
#
_entry.id   AF-A0A3D0S258-F1
#
_cell.length_a   1.000
_cell.length_b   1.000
_cell.length_c   1.000
_cell.angle_alpha   90.00
_cell.angle_beta   90.00
_cell.angle_gamma   90.00
#
_symmetry.space_group_name_H-M   'P 1'
#
loop_
_entity.id
_entity.type
_entity.pdbx_description
1 polymer ?
#
loop_
_entity_poly.entity_id
_entity_poly.type
_entity_poly.pdbx_seq_one_letter_code
_entity_poly.pdbx_strand_id
1 'polypeptide(L)'
;MAESAEQVHARIREAVGDGRLPAPPSNDWDNFPWEVVDGAIAPRLLPEPADDPLRAGESADKPCPACFGAPADQIVWEDERWVLKHFGQPSGLPVVLILEPRRHLDFGQLDDELASEHGRISNRLVRIIEGLDHVARCHVLRYGDGGAHAHTWFVGRTARLTGVIGSPTIEWDDVLPPGPEDVWRADLHAIAVKLANWGGDARA
;
A
#
# COMPACT_ATOMS: atom_id res chain seq x y z
N MET A 1 -11.07 -1.11 14.92
CA MET A 1 -9.99 -1.92 15.53
C MET A 1 -9.76 -3.10 14.63
N ALA A 2 -8.59 -3.16 14.00
CA ALA A 2 -8.21 -4.23 13.08
C ALA A 2 -8.50 -5.61 13.66
N GLU A 3 -8.84 -6.56 12.79
CA GLU A 3 -9.10 -7.93 13.19
C GLU A 3 -7.85 -8.62 13.74
N SER A 4 -8.03 -9.47 14.74
CA SER A 4 -7.00 -10.40 15.23
C SER A 4 -6.65 -11.46 14.18
N ALA A 5 -5.48 -12.12 14.32
CA ALA A 5 -5.09 -13.23 13.44
C ALA A 5 -6.12 -14.36 13.42
N GLU A 6 -6.78 -14.65 14.54
CA GLU A 6 -7.84 -15.66 14.63
C GLU A 6 -9.05 -15.30 13.78
N GLN A 7 -9.47 -14.03 13.80
CA GLN A 7 -10.57 -13.53 12.97
C GLN A 7 -10.19 -13.55 11.48
N VAL A 8 -8.98 -13.10 11.13
CA VAL A 8 -8.48 -13.19 9.74
C VAL A 8 -8.47 -14.64 9.27
N HIS A 9 -7.98 -15.59 10.09
CA HIS A 9 -7.99 -17.00 9.73
C HIS A 9 -9.41 -17.57 9.59
N ALA A 10 -10.35 -17.15 10.45
CA ALA A 10 -11.75 -17.55 10.32
C ALA A 10 -12.35 -17.06 8.99
N ARG A 11 -12.09 -15.80 8.62
CA ARG A 11 -12.54 -15.18 7.38
C ARG A 11 -11.95 -15.84 6.13
N ILE A 12 -10.68 -16.23 6.16
CA ILE A 12 -10.08 -17.04 5.09
C ILE A 12 -10.83 -18.37 4.93
N ARG A 13 -11.07 -19.10 6.04
CA ARG A 13 -11.79 -20.39 5.99
C ARG A 13 -13.23 -20.22 5.51
N GLU A 14 -13.90 -19.14 5.87
CA GLU A 14 -15.24 -18.84 5.37
C GLU A 14 -15.24 -18.58 3.86
N ALA A 15 -14.24 -17.84 3.36
CA ALA A 15 -14.13 -17.51 1.95
C ALA A 15 -13.82 -18.72 1.05
N VAL A 16 -13.00 -19.68 1.51
CA VAL A 16 -12.53 -20.80 0.65
C VAL A 16 -12.96 -22.19 1.12
N GLY A 17 -13.53 -22.36 2.31
CA GLY A 17 -13.79 -23.66 2.92
C GLY A 17 -12.51 -24.48 3.07
N ASP A 18 -12.49 -25.69 2.49
CA ASP A 18 -11.31 -26.56 2.41
C ASP A 18 -10.43 -26.27 1.17
N GLY A 19 -10.80 -25.24 0.39
CA GLY A 19 -10.09 -24.82 -0.81
C GLY A 19 -8.83 -24.00 -0.54
N ARG A 20 -8.24 -23.46 -1.62
CA ARG A 20 -7.11 -22.53 -1.57
C ARG A 20 -7.55 -21.15 -2.00
N LEU A 21 -6.89 -20.12 -1.47
CA LEU A 21 -7.01 -18.77 -2.02
C LEU A 21 -6.55 -18.76 -3.49
N PRO A 22 -7.18 -17.94 -4.35
CA PRO A 22 -6.77 -17.81 -5.74
C PRO A 22 -5.36 -17.24 -5.85
N ALA A 23 -4.74 -17.40 -7.02
CA ALA A 23 -3.48 -16.71 -7.31
C ALA A 23 -3.72 -15.18 -7.31
N PRO A 24 -2.73 -14.36 -6.92
CA PRO A 24 -2.84 -12.91 -7.03
C PRO A 24 -3.00 -12.50 -8.50
N PRO A 25 -3.66 -11.37 -8.79
CA PRO A 25 -3.73 -10.81 -10.14
C PRO A 25 -2.36 -10.59 -10.76
N SER A 26 -1.33 -10.33 -9.94
CA SER A 26 0.05 -10.16 -10.39
C SER A 26 0.67 -11.39 -11.05
N ASN A 27 0.08 -12.58 -10.88
CA ASN A 27 0.53 -13.80 -11.54
C ASN A 27 0.46 -13.70 -13.09
N ASP A 28 -0.45 -12.87 -13.60
CA ASP A 28 -0.65 -12.66 -15.04
C ASP A 28 0.24 -11.52 -15.59
N TRP A 29 1.06 -10.88 -14.75
CA TRP A 29 1.94 -9.81 -15.18
C TRP A 29 3.22 -10.35 -15.83
N ASP A 30 3.74 -9.62 -16.83
CA ASP A 30 4.98 -9.98 -17.52
C ASP A 30 6.21 -9.96 -16.59
N ASN A 31 6.16 -9.17 -15.52
CA ASN A 31 7.23 -9.06 -14.54
C ASN A 31 7.09 -10.02 -13.34
N PHE A 32 6.10 -10.92 -13.32
CA PHE A 32 6.00 -11.93 -12.28
C PHE A 32 7.19 -12.90 -12.36
N PRO A 33 8.00 -13.05 -11.31
CA PRO A 33 9.32 -13.64 -11.44
C PRO A 33 9.34 -15.17 -11.51
N TRP A 34 8.21 -15.85 -11.26
CA TRP A 34 8.16 -17.30 -11.10
C TRP A 34 7.27 -17.99 -12.14
N GLU A 35 7.63 -19.22 -12.48
CA GLU A 35 6.81 -20.15 -13.26
C GLU A 35 6.94 -21.58 -12.71
N VAL A 36 6.10 -22.48 -13.21
CA VAL A 36 6.17 -23.90 -12.85
C VAL A 36 6.78 -24.68 -14.01
N VAL A 37 7.96 -25.26 -13.78
CA VAL A 37 8.67 -26.12 -14.74
C VAL A 37 8.81 -27.49 -14.11
N ASP A 38 8.32 -28.52 -14.80
CA ASP A 38 8.35 -29.93 -14.34
C ASP A 38 7.81 -30.14 -12.91
N GLY A 39 6.77 -29.37 -12.53
CA GLY A 39 6.13 -29.46 -11.22
C GLY A 39 6.88 -28.74 -10.09
N ALA A 40 7.95 -28.02 -10.38
CA ALA A 40 8.69 -27.20 -9.42
C ALA A 40 8.60 -25.71 -9.76
N ILE A 41 8.66 -24.85 -8.73
CA ILE A 41 8.79 -23.40 -8.93
C ILE A 41 10.20 -23.11 -9.45
N ALA A 42 10.28 -22.41 -10.57
CA ALA A 42 11.51 -21.93 -11.17
C ALA A 42 11.39 -20.42 -11.46
N PRO A 43 12.50 -19.66 -11.48
CA PRO A 43 12.49 -18.31 -12.02
C PRO A 43 12.10 -18.31 -13.50
N ARG A 44 11.28 -17.36 -13.94
CA ARG A 44 11.05 -17.11 -15.37
C ARG A 44 12.34 -16.65 -16.03
N LEU A 45 12.50 -16.99 -17.31
CA LEU A 45 13.56 -16.42 -18.13
C LEU A 45 13.37 -14.91 -18.25
N LEU A 46 14.43 -14.15 -18.00
CA LEU A 46 14.40 -12.71 -18.22
C LEU A 46 14.27 -12.41 -19.72
N PRO A 47 13.50 -11.37 -20.11
CA PRO A 47 13.50 -10.90 -21.48
C PRO A 47 14.88 -10.38 -21.88
N GLU A 48 15.13 -10.29 -23.19
CA GLU A 48 16.32 -9.62 -23.70
C GLU A 48 16.37 -8.16 -23.22
N PRO A 49 17.57 -7.59 -23.00
CA PRO A 49 17.72 -6.20 -22.58
C PRO A 49 17.01 -5.23 -23.54
N ALA A 50 16.27 -4.28 -22.98
CA ALA A 50 15.57 -3.22 -23.71
C ALA A 50 15.61 -1.91 -22.90
N ASP A 51 15.24 -0.80 -23.53
CA ASP A 51 15.04 0.47 -22.84
C ASP A 51 13.79 0.39 -21.93
N ASP A 52 13.85 1.04 -20.77
CA ASP A 52 12.71 1.11 -19.86
C ASP A 52 11.54 1.84 -20.52
N PRO A 53 10.29 1.33 -20.39
CA PRO A 53 9.13 2.03 -20.87
C PRO A 53 8.92 3.32 -20.06
N LEU A 54 8.43 4.37 -20.73
CA LEU A 54 8.06 5.61 -20.05
C LEU A 54 7.03 5.34 -18.93
N ARG A 55 7.29 5.88 -17.75
CA ARG A 55 6.37 5.83 -16.61
C ARG A 55 5.23 6.83 -16.76
N ALA A 56 4.14 6.64 -16.03
CA ALA A 56 3.08 7.63 -16.00
C ALA A 56 3.60 8.97 -15.44
N GLY A 57 3.37 10.06 -16.16
CA GLY A 57 3.83 11.41 -15.83
C GLY A 57 5.16 11.84 -16.46
N GLU A 58 5.89 10.96 -17.16
CA GLU A 58 7.16 11.34 -17.82
C GLU A 58 6.95 12.03 -19.18
N SER A 59 5.76 11.94 -19.74
CA SER A 59 5.42 12.51 -21.05
C SER A 59 3.97 12.95 -21.11
N ALA A 60 3.66 13.82 -22.09
CA ALA A 60 2.31 14.37 -22.26
C ALA A 60 1.29 13.32 -22.75
N ASP A 61 1.73 12.30 -23.48
CA ASP A 61 0.91 11.18 -23.96
C ASP A 61 0.59 10.14 -22.87
N LYS A 62 1.35 10.14 -21.76
CA LYS A 62 1.11 9.30 -20.59
C LYS A 62 0.98 10.18 -19.34
N PRO A 63 -0.09 10.98 -19.20
CA PRO A 63 -0.22 11.97 -18.14
C PRO A 63 -0.22 11.33 -16.75
N CYS A 64 0.24 12.07 -15.74
CA CYS A 64 0.27 11.62 -14.35
C CYS A 64 -1.15 11.55 -13.74
N PRO A 65 -1.65 10.38 -13.32
CA PRO A 65 -2.96 10.26 -12.68
C PRO A 65 -3.06 11.04 -11.35
N ALA A 66 -2.01 11.02 -10.54
CA ALA A 66 -2.00 11.68 -9.23
C ALA A 66 -2.13 13.21 -9.33
N CYS A 67 -1.72 13.83 -10.45
CA CYS A 67 -1.87 15.27 -10.67
C CYS A 67 -3.32 15.72 -10.85
N PHE A 68 -4.25 14.80 -11.14
CA PHE A 68 -5.68 15.10 -11.20
C PHE A 68 -6.36 15.05 -9.82
N GLY A 69 -5.61 14.74 -8.76
CA GLY A 69 -6.11 14.66 -7.39
C GLY A 69 -6.73 13.31 -7.04
N ALA A 70 -6.86 13.06 -5.75
CA ALA A 70 -7.58 11.91 -5.22
C ALA A 70 -9.06 12.25 -5.02
N PRO A 71 -9.99 11.29 -5.19
CA PRO A 71 -11.37 11.45 -4.76
C PRO A 71 -11.43 11.82 -3.27
N ALA A 72 -12.30 12.76 -2.90
CA ALA A 72 -12.33 13.31 -1.55
C ALA A 72 -12.62 12.26 -0.48
N ASP A 73 -13.42 11.25 -0.80
CA ASP A 73 -13.76 10.10 0.05
C ASP A 73 -12.62 9.09 0.21
N GLN A 74 -11.52 9.25 -0.53
CA GLN A 74 -10.31 8.42 -0.42
C GLN A 74 -9.19 9.09 0.37
N ILE A 75 -9.32 10.39 0.66
CA ILE A 75 -8.31 11.14 1.42
C ILE A 75 -8.46 10.80 2.90
N VAL A 76 -7.38 10.34 3.52
CA VAL A 76 -7.31 10.03 4.95
C VAL A 76 -6.82 11.23 5.73
N TRP A 77 -5.75 11.88 5.24
CA TRP A 77 -5.18 13.08 5.83
C TRP A 77 -4.52 13.91 4.72
N GLU A 78 -4.49 15.23 4.86
CA GLU A 78 -3.79 16.09 3.92
C GLU A 78 -3.29 17.38 4.58
N ASP A 79 -2.29 18.00 3.97
CA ASP A 79 -1.91 19.39 4.24
C ASP A 79 -1.70 20.16 2.93
N GLU A 80 -1.01 21.30 2.99
CA GLU A 80 -0.69 22.13 1.83
C GLU A 80 0.19 21.38 0.80
N ARG A 81 0.99 20.41 1.21
CA ARG A 81 2.02 19.77 0.39
C ARG A 81 1.84 18.28 0.20
N TRP A 82 1.11 17.60 1.09
CA TRP A 82 1.01 16.15 1.15
C TRP A 82 -0.44 15.68 1.20
N VAL A 83 -0.69 14.52 0.62
CA VAL A 83 -1.96 13.80 0.68
C VAL A 83 -1.66 12.35 1.07
N LEU A 84 -2.34 11.86 2.11
CA LEU A 84 -2.40 10.46 2.49
C LEU A 84 -3.76 9.91 2.07
N LYS A 85 -3.78 8.82 1.29
CA LYS A 85 -5.01 8.25 0.75
C LYS A 85 -5.03 6.72 0.80
N HIS A 86 -6.23 6.16 0.66
CA HIS A 86 -6.47 4.74 0.42
C HIS A 86 -7.02 4.49 -1.00
N PHE A 87 -7.34 3.24 -1.34
CA PHE A 87 -7.75 2.82 -2.70
C PHE A 87 -9.26 2.56 -2.84
N GLY A 88 -10.09 3.36 -2.17
CA GLY A 88 -11.56 3.28 -2.26
C GLY A 88 -12.26 2.23 -1.37
N GLN A 89 -11.63 1.09 -1.07
CA GLN A 89 -12.26 -0.02 -0.34
C GLN A 89 -11.25 -0.78 0.54
N PRO A 90 -11.70 -1.57 1.54
CA PRO A 90 -10.81 -2.44 2.29
C PRO A 90 -10.20 -3.53 1.39
N SER A 91 -8.96 -3.90 1.70
CA SER A 91 -8.19 -4.96 1.05
C SER A 91 -7.81 -6.05 2.07
N GLY A 92 -6.95 -7.00 1.67
CA GLY A 92 -6.55 -8.15 2.47
C GLY A 92 -5.90 -7.81 3.82
N LEU A 93 -5.15 -6.70 3.86
CA LEU A 93 -4.46 -6.20 5.03
C LEU A 93 -5.26 -5.10 5.74
N PRO A 94 -5.07 -4.92 7.06
CA PRO A 94 -5.84 -3.94 7.82
C PRO A 94 -5.57 -2.48 7.42
N VAL A 95 -4.36 -2.17 6.92
CA VAL A 95 -4.00 -0.81 6.51
C VAL A 95 -3.12 -0.85 5.26
N VAL A 96 -3.57 -0.21 4.18
CA VAL A 96 -2.79 0.01 2.95
C VAL A 96 -3.04 1.43 2.48
N LEU A 97 -2.03 2.29 2.62
CA LEU A 97 -2.12 3.72 2.32
C LEU A 97 -0.96 4.17 1.44
N ILE A 98 -1.18 5.24 0.69
CA ILE A 98 -0.13 5.97 -0.03
C ILE A 98 -0.05 7.40 0.51
N LEU A 99 1.17 7.85 0.80
CA LEU A 99 1.52 9.26 0.93
C LEU A 99 2.13 9.77 -0.39
N GLU A 100 1.62 10.87 -0.90
CA GLU A 100 2.11 11.54 -2.11
C GLU A 100 2.21 13.05 -1.90
N PRO A 101 3.19 13.75 -2.50
CA PRO A 101 3.17 15.20 -2.53
C PRO A 101 2.09 15.68 -3.50
N ARG A 102 1.54 16.87 -3.30
CA ARG A 102 0.61 17.49 -4.23
C ARG A 102 1.29 17.93 -5.53
N ARG A 103 2.57 18.27 -5.46
CA ARG A 103 3.37 18.65 -6.62
C ARG A 103 3.81 17.42 -7.39
N HIS A 104 3.86 17.55 -8.71
CA HIS A 104 4.45 16.53 -9.58
C HIS A 104 5.97 16.53 -9.42
N LEU A 105 6.48 15.62 -8.60
CA LEU A 105 7.90 15.42 -8.33
C LEU A 105 8.15 13.92 -8.27
N ASP A 106 9.26 13.44 -8.84
CA ASP A 106 9.76 12.11 -8.52
C ASP A 106 10.48 12.14 -7.17
N PHE A 107 10.70 10.97 -6.56
CA PHE A 107 11.23 10.85 -5.21
C PHE A 107 12.62 11.49 -5.06
N GLY A 108 13.46 11.37 -6.09
CA GLY A 108 14.79 12.03 -6.13
C GLY A 108 14.75 13.53 -6.40
N GLN A 109 13.57 14.12 -6.61
CA GLN A 109 13.37 15.55 -6.88
C GLN A 109 12.78 16.30 -5.68
N LEU A 110 12.54 15.62 -4.55
CA LEU A 110 12.20 16.28 -3.30
C LEU A 110 13.39 17.15 -2.87
N ASP A 111 13.15 18.43 -2.61
CA ASP A 111 14.14 19.29 -1.95
C ASP A 111 14.33 18.88 -0.48
N ASP A 112 15.33 19.46 0.19
CA ASP A 112 15.68 19.10 1.57
C ASP A 112 14.51 19.32 2.55
N GLU A 113 13.63 20.29 2.28
CA GLU A 113 12.47 20.57 3.13
C GLU A 113 11.39 19.49 2.98
N LEU A 114 11.03 19.16 1.74
CA LEU A 114 10.07 18.10 1.43
C LEU A 114 10.60 16.72 1.86
N ALA A 115 11.89 16.45 1.67
CA ALA A 115 12.52 15.22 2.12
C ALA A 115 12.48 15.10 3.66
N SER A 116 12.75 16.20 4.38
CA SER A 116 12.60 16.25 5.85
C SER A 116 11.16 15.99 6.30
N GLU A 117 10.19 16.53 5.59
CA GLU A 117 8.77 16.30 5.86
C GLU A 117 8.35 14.87 5.64
N HIS A 118 8.71 14.31 4.48
CA HIS A 118 8.45 12.93 4.15
C HIS A 118 8.98 12.00 5.24
N GLY A 119 10.22 12.19 5.69
CA GLY A 119 10.81 11.39 6.76
C GLY A 119 10.05 11.50 8.10
N ARG A 120 9.64 12.71 8.47
CA ARG A 120 8.86 12.96 9.70
C ARG A 120 7.46 12.37 9.64
N ILE A 121 6.74 12.57 8.53
CA ILE A 121 5.40 12.02 8.32
C ILE A 121 5.49 10.49 8.30
N SER A 122 6.45 9.92 7.57
CA SER A 122 6.66 8.48 7.48
C SER A 122 6.89 7.84 8.85
N ASN A 123 7.79 8.42 9.65
CA ASN A 123 8.06 7.91 11.02
C ASN A 123 6.83 8.02 11.93
N ARG A 124 6.02 9.08 11.80
CA ARG A 124 4.77 9.23 12.56
C ARG A 124 3.75 8.18 12.15
N LEU A 125 3.54 7.99 10.85
CA LEU A 125 2.63 6.98 10.31
C LEU A 125 2.99 5.58 10.79
N VAL A 126 4.27 5.19 10.72
CA VAL A 126 4.74 3.90 11.26
C VAL A 126 4.33 3.74 12.73
N ARG A 127 4.61 4.74 13.58
CA ARG A 127 4.27 4.70 15.01
C ARG A 127 2.76 4.64 15.27
N ILE A 128 1.97 5.35 14.47
CA ILE A 128 0.52 5.38 14.58
C ILE A 128 -0.06 4.02 14.19
N ILE A 129 0.34 3.49 13.03
CA ILE A 129 -0.17 2.24 12.46
C ILE A 129 0.26 1.05 13.33
N GLU A 130 1.51 1.00 13.77
CA GLU A 130 1.98 -0.05 14.71
C GLU A 130 1.39 0.10 16.11
N GLY A 131 0.81 1.26 16.42
CA GLY A 131 0.07 1.49 17.67
C GLY A 131 -1.41 1.11 17.60
N LEU A 132 -1.91 0.67 16.44
CA LEU A 132 -3.26 0.13 16.32
C LEU A 132 -3.33 -1.27 16.93
N ASP A 133 -4.50 -1.62 17.47
CA ASP A 133 -4.73 -2.97 17.98
C ASP A 133 -4.55 -4.00 16.86
N HIS A 134 -3.98 -5.14 17.22
CA HIS A 134 -3.76 -6.27 16.31
C HIS A 134 -2.92 -5.97 15.05
N VAL A 135 -2.18 -4.85 15.01
CA VAL A 135 -1.15 -4.59 13.98
C VAL A 135 0.23 -4.88 14.57
N ALA A 136 1.10 -5.58 13.82
CA ALA A 136 2.45 -5.88 14.30
C ALA A 136 3.54 -4.99 13.71
N ARG A 137 3.49 -4.75 12.39
CA ARG A 137 4.49 -3.95 11.68
C ARG A 137 3.82 -3.09 10.62
N CYS A 138 4.33 -1.89 10.43
CA CYS A 138 4.04 -1.05 9.27
C CYS A 138 5.23 -1.12 8.32
N HIS A 139 5.05 -1.76 7.17
CA HIS A 139 6.04 -1.74 6.09
C HIS A 139 5.96 -0.40 5.37
N VAL A 140 7.12 0.16 5.03
CA VAL A 140 7.26 1.38 4.24
C VAL A 140 7.91 0.99 2.92
N LEU A 141 7.19 1.10 1.82
CA LEU A 141 7.62 0.61 0.51
C LEU A 141 7.60 1.72 -0.53
N ARG A 142 8.51 1.65 -1.50
CA ARG A 142 8.52 2.51 -2.68
C ARG A 142 8.88 1.67 -3.90
N TYR A 143 7.97 1.66 -4.87
CA TYR A 143 8.20 1.08 -6.20
C TYR A 143 8.23 2.23 -7.20
N GLY A 144 9.25 2.24 -8.06
CA GLY A 144 9.54 3.40 -8.93
C GLY A 144 8.94 3.30 -10.32
N ASP A 145 8.60 2.10 -10.76
CA ASP A 145 8.45 1.77 -12.18
C ASP A 145 7.07 2.13 -12.76
N GLY A 146 6.07 2.38 -11.89
CA GLY A 146 4.70 2.68 -12.33
C GLY A 146 4.44 4.13 -12.71
N GLY A 147 5.11 5.09 -12.07
CA GLY A 147 4.84 6.52 -12.24
C GLY A 147 5.97 7.41 -11.72
N ALA A 148 6.14 8.57 -12.36
CA ALA A 148 7.10 9.61 -11.99
C ALA A 148 6.62 10.52 -10.85
N HIS A 149 5.44 10.27 -10.30
CA HIS A 149 4.93 10.97 -9.13
C HIS A 149 5.35 10.22 -7.86
N ALA A 150 6.10 10.91 -7.00
CA ALA A 150 6.62 10.39 -5.76
C ALA A 150 5.48 9.86 -4.88
N HIS A 151 5.59 8.62 -4.46
CA HIS A 151 4.62 8.03 -3.57
C HIS A 151 5.32 7.03 -2.65
N THR A 152 4.79 6.85 -1.45
CA THR A 152 5.31 5.90 -0.47
C THR A 152 4.15 5.16 0.15
N TRP A 153 4.25 3.84 0.13
CA TRP A 153 3.25 2.93 0.66
C TRP A 153 3.48 2.71 2.15
N PHE A 154 2.40 2.68 2.91
CA PHE A 154 2.35 2.29 4.32
C PHE A 154 1.43 1.10 4.46
N VAL A 155 2.00 -0.04 4.82
CA VAL A 155 1.32 -1.34 4.80
C VAL A 155 1.37 -1.95 6.19
N GLY A 156 0.26 -1.84 6.92
CA GLY A 156 0.10 -2.42 8.26
C GLY A 156 -0.30 -3.88 8.16
N ARG A 157 0.52 -4.79 8.72
CA ARG A 157 0.20 -6.22 8.75
C ARG A 157 -0.38 -6.66 10.09
N THR A 158 -1.31 -7.61 10.04
CA THR A 158 -1.93 -8.22 11.22
C THR A 158 -0.87 -8.87 12.12
N ALA A 159 -0.96 -8.61 13.41
CA ALA A 159 -0.14 -9.24 14.43
C ALA A 159 -0.44 -10.73 14.52
N ARG A 160 0.60 -11.54 14.79
CA ARG A 160 0.53 -13.01 14.90
C ARG A 160 0.17 -13.76 13.61
N LEU A 161 -0.07 -13.08 12.49
CA LEU A 161 -0.23 -13.71 11.17
C LEU A 161 1.16 -13.97 10.52
N THR A 162 1.90 -14.94 11.04
CA THR A 162 3.33 -15.14 10.72
C THR A 162 3.63 -15.63 9.30
N GLY A 163 2.62 -16.08 8.55
CA GLY A 163 2.75 -16.40 7.13
C GLY A 163 2.75 -15.17 6.20
N VAL A 164 2.36 -14.00 6.73
CA VAL A 164 2.24 -12.74 6.01
C VAL A 164 3.28 -11.78 6.56
N ILE A 165 4.53 -11.97 6.15
CA ILE A 165 5.70 -11.22 6.62
C ILE A 165 6.67 -10.93 5.48
N GLY A 166 7.41 -9.83 5.58
CA GLY A 166 8.47 -9.49 4.64
C GLY A 166 7.93 -8.92 3.32
N SER A 167 8.74 -8.97 2.26
CA SER A 167 8.36 -8.44 0.95
C SER A 167 7.07 -9.05 0.36
N PRO A 168 6.72 -10.34 0.57
CA PRO A 168 5.49 -10.93 0.03
C PRO A 168 4.18 -10.36 0.62
N THR A 169 4.27 -9.46 1.60
CA THR A 169 3.10 -8.93 2.32
C THR A 169 2.17 -8.18 1.37
N ILE A 170 2.71 -7.48 0.36
CA ILE A 170 1.87 -6.74 -0.58
C ILE A 170 1.09 -7.68 -1.51
N GLU A 171 1.68 -8.80 -1.93
CA GLU A 171 1.00 -9.82 -2.72
C GLU A 171 -0.07 -10.55 -1.88
N TRP A 172 0.14 -10.69 -0.57
CA TRP A 172 -0.90 -11.19 0.33
C TRP A 172 -2.09 -10.23 0.46
N ASP A 173 -1.90 -8.92 0.33
CA ASP A 173 -2.99 -7.94 0.35
C ASP A 173 -4.01 -8.17 -0.78
N ASP A 174 -3.52 -8.55 -1.96
CA ASP A 174 -4.34 -8.84 -3.14
C ASP A 174 -5.11 -10.17 -3.03
N VAL A 175 -4.63 -11.10 -2.19
CA VAL A 175 -5.10 -12.49 -2.16
C VAL A 175 -5.97 -12.78 -0.94
N LEU A 176 -5.66 -12.17 0.20
CA LEU A 176 -6.47 -12.33 1.39
C LEU A 176 -7.84 -11.67 1.15
N PRO A 177 -8.95 -12.27 1.62
CA PRO A 177 -10.23 -11.61 1.55
C PRO A 177 -10.14 -10.23 2.25
N PRO A 178 -11.02 -9.26 1.95
CA PRO A 178 -11.05 -8.01 2.68
C PRO A 178 -11.69 -8.16 4.07
N GLY A 179 -11.25 -7.35 5.03
CA GLY A 179 -11.87 -7.22 6.35
C GLY A 179 -13.17 -6.40 6.34
N PRO A 180 -13.86 -6.28 7.48
CA PRO A 180 -15.07 -5.45 7.60
C PRO A 180 -14.79 -3.97 7.35
N GLU A 181 -15.65 -3.31 6.57
CA GLU A 181 -15.47 -1.92 6.17
C GLU A 181 -15.55 -0.94 7.36
N ASP A 182 -16.46 -1.17 8.31
CA ASP A 182 -16.64 -0.33 9.50
C ASP A 182 -15.40 -0.34 10.39
N VAL A 183 -14.79 -1.52 10.56
CA VAL A 183 -13.52 -1.71 11.28
C VAL A 183 -12.40 -0.94 10.59
N TRP A 184 -12.27 -1.10 9.27
CA TRP A 184 -11.25 -0.44 8.47
C TRP A 184 -11.40 1.09 8.52
N ARG A 185 -12.61 1.63 8.34
CA ARG A 185 -12.88 3.07 8.43
C ARG A 185 -12.56 3.62 9.82
N ALA A 186 -12.87 2.90 10.89
CA ALA A 186 -12.53 3.32 12.24
C ALA A 186 -11.00 3.43 12.45
N ASP A 187 -10.23 2.51 11.86
CA ASP A 187 -8.76 2.54 11.93
C ASP A 187 -8.19 3.68 11.07
N LEU A 188 -8.74 3.93 9.87
CA LEU A 188 -8.38 5.09 9.04
C LEU A 188 -8.62 6.41 9.77
N HIS A 189 -9.77 6.55 10.43
CA HIS A 189 -10.11 7.72 11.25
C HIS A 189 -9.09 7.89 12.39
N ALA A 190 -8.75 6.81 13.09
CA ALA A 190 -7.75 6.84 14.15
C ALA A 190 -6.37 7.27 13.61
N ILE A 191 -5.97 6.79 12.43
CA ILE A 191 -4.72 7.21 11.77
C ILE A 191 -4.75 8.70 11.45
N ALA A 192 -5.83 9.17 10.81
CA ALA A 192 -6.01 10.55 10.38
C ALA A 192 -5.95 11.53 11.56
N VAL A 193 -6.77 11.30 12.59
CA VAL A 193 -6.83 12.16 13.79
C VAL A 193 -5.50 12.13 14.53
N LYS A 194 -4.84 10.98 14.65
CA LYS A 194 -3.53 10.91 15.30
C LYS A 194 -2.50 11.72 14.51
N LEU A 195 -2.45 11.58 13.19
CA LEU A 195 -1.50 12.31 12.35
C LEU A 195 -1.73 13.83 12.40
N ALA A 196 -2.99 14.27 12.44
CA ALA A 196 -3.37 15.67 12.57
C ALA A 196 -2.85 16.37 13.84
N ASN A 197 -2.48 15.61 14.89
CA ASN A 197 -1.80 16.18 16.07
C ASN A 197 -0.45 16.84 15.75
N TRP A 198 0.11 16.60 14.56
CA TRP A 198 1.33 17.21 14.08
C TRP A 198 1.14 18.17 12.90
N GLY A 199 -0.10 18.59 12.64
CA GLY A 199 -0.48 19.47 11.53
C GLY A 199 -1.30 18.77 10.44
N GLY A 200 -1.81 19.55 9.50
CA GLY A 200 -2.73 19.09 8.46
C GLY A 200 -4.14 18.78 8.98
N ASP A 201 -5.00 18.31 8.08
CA ASP A 201 -6.40 18.00 8.33
C ASP A 201 -6.66 16.50 8.25
N ALA A 202 -7.35 15.96 9.27
CA ALA A 202 -7.95 14.64 9.19
C ALA A 202 -9.18 14.67 8.26
N ARG A 203 -9.28 13.69 7.35
CA ARG A 203 -10.37 13.58 6.36
C ARG A 203 -11.16 12.27 6.44
N ALA A 204 -10.60 11.22 7.04
CA ALA A 204 -11.28 9.96 7.34
C ALA A 204 -12.05 9.97 8.67
#